data_AF-A0A2S5EG67-F1
#
_entry.id   AF-A0A2S5EG67-F1
#
_cell.length_a   1.000
_cell.length_b   1.000
_cell.length_c   1.000
_cell.angle_alpha   90.00
_cell.angle_beta   90.00
_cell.angle_gamma   90.00
#
_symmetry.space_group_name_H-M   'P 1'
#
loop_
_entity.id
_entity.type
_entity.pdbx_description
1 polymer ?
#
loop_
_entity_poly.entity_id
_entity_poly.type
_entity_poly.pdbx_seq_one_letter_code
_entity_poly.pdbx_strand_id
1 'polypeptide(L)'
;PAPVDQALYKLALGNEKHIDHRPADDLEPELEKAKKEIGILAQNEEDLLTYVLFKEVGKKFLKDKYVRSLKIDLNLAESFQNEDTVIYPI
;
A
#
# COMPACT_ATOMS: atom_id res chain seq x y z
N PRO A 1 9.99 -24.44 21.31
CA PRO A 1 8.70 -23.78 21.66
C PRO A 1 7.88 -24.65 22.63
N ALA A 2 7.14 -24.02 23.54
CA ALA A 2 6.17 -24.70 24.41
C ALA A 2 4.82 -24.87 23.68
N PRO A 3 4.00 -25.87 24.04
CA PRO A 3 2.67 -26.03 23.46
C PRO A 3 1.77 -24.86 23.82
N VAL A 4 0.99 -24.39 22.85
CA VAL A 4 0.02 -23.30 23.02
C VAL A 4 -1.20 -23.81 23.79
N ASP A 5 -1.75 -23.00 24.70
CA ASP A 5 -2.97 -23.33 25.43
C ASP A 5 -4.18 -23.43 24.47
N GLN A 6 -4.83 -24.59 24.47
CA GLN A 6 -5.97 -24.90 23.61
C GLN A 6 -7.20 -24.04 23.89
N ALA A 7 -7.37 -23.56 25.13
CA ALA A 7 -8.51 -22.70 25.49
C ALA A 7 -8.38 -21.31 24.86
N LEU A 8 -7.21 -20.68 24.99
CA LEU A 8 -6.90 -19.40 24.34
C LEU A 8 -6.87 -19.51 22.82
N TYR A 9 -6.36 -20.62 22.32
CA TYR A 9 -6.29 -20.90 20.89
C TYR A 9 -7.69 -20.96 20.24
N LYS A 10 -8.64 -21.69 20.85
CA LYS A 10 -10.03 -21.76 20.37
C LYS A 10 -10.75 -20.42 20.46
N LEU A 11 -10.47 -19.63 21.51
CA LEU A 11 -11.03 -18.29 21.67
C LEU A 11 -10.53 -17.34 20.58
N ALA A 12 -9.25 -17.41 20.22
CA ALA A 12 -8.64 -16.54 19.22
C ALA A 12 -9.04 -16.90 17.78
N LEU A 13 -9.15 -18.19 17.44
CA LEU A 13 -9.57 -18.62 16.08
C LEU A 13 -11.06 -18.43 15.81
N GLY A 14 -11.90 -18.49 16.85
CA GLY A 14 -13.35 -18.45 16.68
C GLY A 14 -13.86 -19.58 15.78
N ASN A 15 -14.28 -19.24 14.56
CA ASN A 15 -14.81 -20.18 13.55
C ASN A 15 -13.83 -20.45 12.39
N GLU A 16 -12.66 -19.80 12.36
CA GLU A 16 -11.68 -20.00 11.29
C GLU A 16 -10.93 -21.32 11.47
N LYS A 17 -10.53 -21.93 10.36
CA LYS A 17 -9.74 -23.17 10.38
C LYS A 17 -8.27 -22.85 10.58
N HIS A 18 -7.59 -23.70 11.35
CA HIS A 18 -6.14 -23.61 11.44
C HIS A 18 -5.49 -23.91 10.09
N ILE A 19 -4.48 -23.13 9.78
CA ILE A 19 -3.55 -23.41 8.68
C ILE A 19 -2.31 -24.10 9.24
N ASP A 20 -1.89 -25.19 8.61
CA ASP A 20 -0.68 -25.94 8.98
C ASP A 20 0.52 -25.58 8.08
N HIS A 21 0.30 -24.75 7.05
CA HIS A 21 1.30 -24.27 6.10
C HIS A 21 1.75 -22.83 6.40
N ARG A 22 2.67 -22.30 5.58
CA ARG A 22 3.15 -20.93 5.78
C ARG A 22 2.04 -19.97 5.33
N PRO A 23 1.65 -19.00 6.17
CA PRO A 23 0.60 -18.04 5.81
C PRO A 23 0.90 -17.25 4.54
N ALA A 24 2.18 -17.05 4.21
CA ALA A 24 2.62 -16.37 3.00
C ALA A 24 2.29 -17.12 1.70
N ASP A 25 2.03 -18.43 1.76
CA ASP A 25 1.71 -19.23 0.58
C ASP A 25 0.30 -18.90 0.02
N ASP A 26 -0.60 -18.35 0.84
CA ASP A 26 -1.96 -17.93 0.42
C ASP A 26 -2.01 -16.48 -0.13
N LEU A 27 -0.90 -15.72 -0.04
CA LEU A 27 -0.86 -14.33 -0.47
C LEU A 27 -0.58 -14.21 -1.97
N GLU A 28 -1.43 -13.46 -2.67
CA GLU A 28 -1.17 -13.07 -4.06
C GLU A 28 -0.03 -12.03 -4.18
N PRO A 29 0.68 -11.99 -5.31
CA PRO A 29 1.68 -10.97 -5.57
C PRO A 29 1.05 -9.56 -5.64
N GLU A 30 1.36 -8.70 -4.67
CA GLU A 30 0.82 -7.34 -4.55
C GLU A 30 1.68 -6.27 -5.25
N LEU A 31 2.97 -6.55 -5.53
CA LEU A 31 3.92 -5.54 -6.03
C LEU A 31 3.49 -4.89 -7.35
N GLU A 32 3.01 -5.68 -8.30
CA GLU A 32 2.57 -5.16 -9.61
C GLU A 32 1.30 -4.32 -9.49
N LYS A 33 0.40 -4.67 -8.56
CA LYS A 33 -0.81 -3.88 -8.26
C LYS A 33 -0.40 -2.56 -7.60
N ALA A 34 0.50 -2.62 -6.63
CA ALA A 34 1.01 -1.45 -5.91
C ALA A 34 1.73 -0.45 -6.83
N LYS A 35 2.54 -0.92 -7.79
CA LYS A 35 3.19 -0.06 -8.80
C LYS A 35 2.19 0.73 -9.63
N LYS A 36 1.09 0.09 -10.05
CA LYS A 36 0.05 0.76 -10.83
C LYS A 36 -0.72 1.79 -10.02
N GLU A 37 -0.99 1.52 -8.75
CA GLU A 37 -1.77 2.43 -7.89
C GLU A 37 -0.97 3.67 -7.48
N ILE A 38 0.32 3.50 -7.17
CA ILE A 38 1.16 4.62 -6.74
C ILE A 38 1.65 5.48 -7.91
N GLY A 39 1.86 4.87 -9.08
CA GLY A 39 2.28 5.53 -10.31
C GLY A 39 3.46 6.48 -10.09
N ILE A 40 3.22 7.76 -10.37
CA ILE A 40 4.23 8.83 -10.40
C ILE A 40 4.83 9.15 -9.02
N LEU A 41 4.19 8.71 -7.92
CA LEU A 41 4.66 8.97 -6.56
C LEU A 41 5.80 8.03 -6.12
N ALA A 42 5.97 6.88 -6.77
CA ALA A 42 7.08 5.97 -6.51
C ALA A 42 8.24 6.26 -7.48
N GLN A 43 9.11 7.19 -7.11
CA GLN A 43 10.30 7.52 -7.91
C GLN A 43 11.39 6.44 -7.80
N ASN A 44 11.49 5.80 -6.63
CA ASN A 44 12.47 4.76 -6.32
C ASN A 44 11.78 3.48 -5.79
N GLU A 45 12.50 2.35 -5.80
CA GLU A 45 12.01 1.08 -5.24
C GLU A 45 11.70 1.16 -3.74
N GLU A 46 12.43 2.00 -3.00
CA GLU A 46 12.19 2.23 -1.57
C GLU A 46 10.85 2.94 -1.31
N ASP A 47 10.44 3.85 -2.18
CA ASP A 47 9.14 4.54 -2.07
C ASP A 47 8.00 3.55 -2.36
N LEU A 48 8.19 2.65 -3.33
CA LEU A 48 7.26 1.55 -3.59
C LEU A 48 7.12 0.63 -2.38
N LEU A 49 8.23 0.23 -1.75
CA LEU A 49 8.21 -0.58 -0.53
C LEU A 49 7.51 0.13 0.63
N THR A 50 7.77 1.43 0.80
CA THR A 50 7.12 2.25 1.83
C THR A 50 5.59 2.24 1.66
N TYR A 51 5.12 2.31 0.42
CA TYR A 51 3.70 2.23 0.11
C TYR A 51 3.11 0.83 0.31
N VAL A 52 3.83 -0.24 -0.06
CA VAL A 52 3.38 -1.62 0.19
C VAL A 52 3.25 -1.90 1.69
N LEU A 53 4.18 -1.40 2.50
CA LEU A 53 4.17 -1.60 3.95
C LEU A 53 3.12 -0.75 4.68
N PHE A 54 2.88 0.50 4.23
CA PHE A 54 2.10 1.48 4.98
C PHE A 54 0.91 2.09 4.22
N LYS A 55 0.51 1.50 3.08
CA LYS A 55 -0.66 1.85 2.23
C LYS A 55 -1.02 3.34 2.25
N GLU A 56 -2.14 3.72 2.88
CA GLU A 56 -2.61 5.12 2.92
C GLU A 56 -1.62 6.09 3.57
N VAL A 57 -0.96 5.67 4.67
CA VAL A 57 0.03 6.49 5.37
C VAL A 57 1.26 6.71 4.50
N GLY A 58 1.72 5.64 3.83
CA GLY A 58 2.84 5.72 2.88
C GLY A 58 2.52 6.65 1.71
N LYS A 59 1.31 6.56 1.15
CA LYS A 59 0.86 7.44 0.05
C LYS A 59 0.86 8.90 0.47
N LYS A 60 0.33 9.22 1.65
CA LYS A 60 0.31 10.60 2.18
C LYS A 60 1.73 11.13 2.40
N PHE A 61 2.60 10.32 3.01
CA PHE A 61 3.99 10.68 3.23
C PHE A 61 4.73 10.99 1.92
N LEU A 62 4.56 10.16 0.89
CA LEU A 62 5.19 10.36 -0.41
C LEU A 62 4.62 11.57 -1.15
N LYS A 63 3.31 11.83 -1.04
CA LYS A 63 2.71 13.08 -1.52
C LYS A 63 3.39 14.27 -0.86
N ASP A 64 3.43 14.34 0.47
CA ASP A 64 4.03 15.48 1.19
C ASP A 64 5.53 15.67 0.88
N LYS A 65 6.28 14.55 0.74
CA LYS A 65 7.70 14.53 0.36
C LYS A 65 7.94 15.15 -1.02
N TYR A 66 7.12 14.79 -2.01
CA TYR A 66 7.33 15.21 -3.40
C TYR A 66 6.55 16.45 -3.83
N VAL A 67 5.52 16.89 -3.09
CA VAL A 67 4.77 18.13 -3.37
C VAL A 67 5.70 19.32 -3.58
N ARG A 68 6.71 19.48 -2.70
CA ARG A 68 7.66 20.59 -2.78
C ARG A 68 8.61 20.49 -3.97
N SER A 69 8.97 19.26 -4.37
CA SER A 69 9.90 19.02 -5.48
C SER A 69 9.22 19.08 -6.84
N LEU A 70 7.98 18.60 -6.94
CA LEU A 70 7.27 18.48 -8.20
C LEU A 70 6.67 19.81 -8.65
N LYS A 71 6.46 20.79 -7.75
CA LYS A 71 5.73 22.04 -8.03
C LYS A 71 4.37 21.80 -8.70
N ILE A 72 3.77 20.65 -8.45
CA ILE A 72 2.46 20.27 -8.97
C ILE A 72 1.43 20.51 -7.88
N ASP A 73 0.36 21.23 -8.22
CA ASP A 73 -0.82 21.32 -7.36
C ASP A 73 -1.63 20.02 -7.45
N LEU A 74 -1.39 19.10 -6.50
CA LEU A 74 -2.08 17.80 -6.45
C LEU A 74 -3.61 17.94 -6.33
N ASN A 75 -4.09 18.98 -5.63
CA ASN A 75 -5.53 19.28 -5.50
C ASN A 75 -6.17 19.61 -6.86
N LEU A 76 -5.42 20.28 -7.74
CA LEU A 76 -5.88 20.61 -9.08
C LEU A 76 -5.91 19.36 -9.96
N ALA A 77 -4.88 18.51 -9.88
CA ALA A 77 -4.81 17.25 -10.62
C ALA A 77 -5.96 16.28 -10.26
N GLU A 78 -6.37 16.23 -9.00
CA GLU A 78 -7.51 15.39 -8.57
C GLU A 78 -8.85 15.89 -9.12
N SER A 79 -9.01 17.21 -9.36
CA SER A 79 -10.23 17.77 -9.94
C SER A 79 -10.39 17.50 -11.45
N PHE A 80 -9.27 17.29 -12.16
CA PHE A 80 -9.25 17.07 -13.60
C PHE A 80 -9.29 15.59 -14.02
N GLN A 81 -9.37 14.63 -13.09
CA GLN A 81 -9.40 13.20 -13.44
C GLN A 81 -10.57 12.76 -14.36
N ASN A 82 -11.54 13.66 -14.62
CA ASN A 82 -12.67 13.42 -15.52
C ASN A 82 -12.46 13.92 -16.96
N GLU A 83 -11.37 14.65 -17.24
CA GLU A 83 -11.03 15.14 -18.57
C GLU A 83 -9.62 14.65 -18.94
N ASP A 84 -9.42 14.20 -20.18
CA ASP A 84 -8.11 13.76 -20.74
C ASP A 84 -7.16 14.96 -20.91
N THR A 85 -6.91 15.70 -19.83
CA THR A 85 -6.14 16.94 -19.83
C THR A 85 -4.73 16.64 -19.33
N VAL A 86 -3.74 16.80 -20.22
CA VAL A 86 -2.32 16.65 -19.90
C VAL A 86 -1.85 17.88 -19.11
N ILE A 87 -1.53 17.68 -17.82
CA ILE A 87 -1.04 18.74 -16.92
C ILE A 87 0.48 18.84 -17.01
N TYR A 88 0.99 20.03 -17.33
CA TYR A 88 2.42 20.33 -17.34
C TYR A 88 2.85 21.04 -16.04
N PRO A 89 4.06 20.77 -15.53
CA PRO A 89 4.62 21.53 -14.41
C PRO A 89 4.91 22.97 -14.85
N ILE A 90 4.77 23.91 -13.91
CA ILE A 90 5.06 25.34 -14.09
C ILE A 90 6.57 25.61 -13.99
#